data_AF-A0A150PII0-F1
#
_entry.id   AF-A0A150PII0-F1
#
_cell.length_a   1.000
_cell.length_b   1.000
_cell.length_c   1.000
_cell.angle_alpha   90.00
_cell.angle_beta   90.00
_cell.angle_gamma   90.00
#
_symmetry.space_group_name_H-M   'P 1'
#
loop_
_entity.id
_entity.type
_entity.pdbx_description
1 polymer ?
#
loop_
_entity_poly.entity_id
_entity_poly.type
_entity_poly.pdbx_seq_one_letter_code
_entity_poly.pdbx_strand_id
1 'polypeptide(L)'
;MALRKAVILLIEDSDVDRTIYGRYLRDWADIDVTLIEAPTGKAALEACAKTPPDCIILDYRLPDMDGLELLEKLKRVTDAPVIFITGQPAPMMLTRAQSLGIAGYLWKEVLGSARLREAILSALKVCALAAVSLRV
;
A
#
# COMPACT_ATOMS: atom_id res chain seq x y z
N MET A 1 -7.87 -24.63 8.42
CA MET A 1 -7.66 -23.72 7.27
C MET A 1 -6.33 -23.03 7.48
N ALA A 2 -5.44 -23.01 6.49
CA ALA A 2 -4.16 -22.30 6.62
C ALA A 2 -4.43 -20.79 6.62
N LEU A 3 -3.86 -20.06 7.59
CA LEU A 3 -3.86 -18.60 7.59
C LEU A 3 -3.13 -18.11 6.33
N ARG A 4 -3.76 -17.22 5.58
CA ARG A 4 -3.11 -16.60 4.43
C ARG A 4 -2.07 -15.62 4.95
N LYS A 5 -0.82 -15.70 4.50
CA LYS A 5 0.23 -14.73 4.86
C LYS A 5 0.23 -13.57 3.87
N ALA A 6 0.47 -12.36 4.36
CA ALA A 6 0.68 -11.18 3.52
C ALA A 6 1.70 -10.23 4.16
N VAL A 7 2.69 -9.80 3.40
CA VAL A 7 3.62 -8.73 3.79
C VAL A 7 3.07 -7.40 3.27
N ILE A 8 2.78 -6.48 4.19
CA ILE A 8 2.24 -5.16 3.87
C ILE A 8 3.27 -4.11 4.23
N LEU A 9 3.67 -3.29 3.26
CA LEU A 9 4.50 -2.11 3.50
C LEU A 9 3.59 -0.88 3.67
N LEU A 10 3.62 -0.26 4.85
CA LEU A 10 2.92 0.97 5.17
C LEU A 10 3.88 2.16 5.14
N ILE A 11 3.67 3.08 4.21
CA ILE A 11 4.48 4.28 4.00
C ILE A 11 3.66 5.50 4.43
N GLU A 12 3.97 6.02 5.62
CA GLU A 12 3.17 7.03 6.31
C GLU A 12 4.04 7.71 7.38
N ASP A 13 4.15 9.04 7.36
CA ASP A 13 5.03 9.78 8.28
C ASP A 13 4.38 10.01 9.65
N SER A 14 3.05 10.08 9.71
CA SER A 14 2.30 10.23 10.96
C SER A 14 2.32 8.96 11.82
N ASP A 15 2.97 9.04 12.99
CA ASP A 15 2.99 7.96 13.99
C ASP A 15 1.57 7.54 14.41
N VAL A 16 0.65 8.50 14.47
CA VAL A 16 -0.75 8.28 14.82
C VAL A 16 -1.45 7.45 13.74
N ASP A 17 -1.31 7.83 12.48
CA ASP A 17 -1.91 7.11 11.36
C ASP A 17 -1.30 5.71 11.22
N ARG A 18 0.03 5.56 11.37
CA ARG A 18 0.68 4.24 11.39
C ARG A 18 0.14 3.34 12.49
N THR A 19 -0.03 3.88 13.70
CA THR A 19 -0.60 3.13 14.83
C THR A 19 -2.03 2.66 14.53
N ILE A 20 -2.87 3.55 13.97
CA ILE A 20 -4.26 3.25 13.64
C ILE A 20 -4.33 2.18 12.54
N TYR A 21 -3.62 2.36 11.43
CA TYR A 21 -3.67 1.43 10.29
C TYR A 21 -3.03 0.10 10.66
N GLY A 22 -1.94 0.12 11.41
CA GLY A 22 -1.32 -1.10 11.95
C GLY A 22 -2.26 -1.89 12.85
N ARG A 23 -3.10 -1.22 13.66
CA ARG A 23 -4.16 -1.88 14.42
C ARG A 23 -5.21 -2.51 13.49
N TYR A 24 -5.68 -1.78 12.48
CA TYR A 24 -6.65 -2.32 11.53
C TYR A 24 -6.17 -3.61 10.86
N LEU A 25 -4.89 -3.68 10.48
CA LEU A 25 -4.29 -4.85 9.85
C LEU A 25 -4.15 -6.03 10.82
N ARG A 26 -3.80 -5.77 12.09
CA ARG A 26 -3.65 -6.81 13.12
C ARG A 26 -4.97 -7.43 13.57
N ASP A 27 -6.08 -6.71 13.44
CA ASP A 27 -7.41 -7.17 13.85
C ASP A 27 -8.00 -8.23 12.90
N TRP A 28 -7.32 -8.60 11.81
CA TRP A 28 -7.80 -9.60 10.85
C TRP A 28 -7.45 -11.02 11.30
N ALA A 29 -8.47 -11.79 11.68
CA ALA A 29 -8.28 -13.16 12.19
C ALA A 29 -7.95 -14.21 11.11
N ASP A 30 -8.19 -13.91 9.83
CA ASP A 30 -8.06 -14.84 8.70
C ASP A 30 -6.77 -14.65 7.87
N ILE A 31 -5.99 -13.61 8.18
CA ILE A 31 -4.76 -13.26 7.46
C ILE A 31 -3.66 -12.97 8.47
N ASP A 32 -2.54 -13.68 8.34
CA ASP A 32 -1.31 -13.40 9.07
C ASP A 32 -0.54 -12.28 8.36
N VAL A 33 -0.74 -11.05 8.83
CA VAL A 33 -0.15 -9.85 8.25
C VAL A 33 1.21 -9.56 8.90
N THR A 34 2.27 -9.59 8.11
CA THR A 34 3.56 -9.01 8.46
C THR A 34 3.58 -7.55 8.02
N LEU A 35 3.52 -6.63 8.98
CA LEU A 35 3.57 -5.20 8.72
C LEU A 35 5.02 -4.69 8.73
N ILE A 36 5.39 -3.98 7.67
CA ILE A 36 6.63 -3.20 7.58
C ILE A 36 6.23 -1.73 7.53
N GLU A 37 6.80 -0.91 8.41
CA GLU A 37 6.52 0.52 8.46
C GLU A 37 7.69 1.33 7.90
N ALA A 38 7.38 2.36 7.11
CA ALA A 38 8.34 3.29 6.55
C ALA A 38 7.85 4.74 6.74
N PRO A 39 8.49 5.55 7.60
CA PRO A 39 8.07 6.94 7.82
C PRO A 39 8.49 7.91 6.70
N THR A 40 9.29 7.44 5.73
CA THR A 40 9.83 8.26 4.64
C THR A 40 9.89 7.44 3.35
N GLY A 41 9.93 8.12 2.20
CA GLY A 41 10.07 7.45 0.91
C GLY A 41 11.41 6.73 0.77
N LYS A 42 12.50 7.30 1.32
CA LYS A 42 13.79 6.61 1.37
C LYS A 42 13.72 5.31 2.17
N ALA A 43 13.12 5.34 3.37
CA ALA A 43 12.94 4.13 4.19
C ALA A 43 12.09 3.07 3.47
N ALA A 44 11.08 3.51 2.70
CA ALA A 44 10.23 2.61 1.92
C ALA A 44 11.01 1.88 0.82
N LEU A 45 11.88 2.58 0.09
CA LEU A 45 12.72 1.97 -0.94
C LEU A 45 13.72 0.98 -0.35
N GLU A 46 14.33 1.32 0.80
CA GLU A 46 15.22 0.41 1.53
C GLU A 46 14.47 -0.83 2.04
N ALA A 47 13.24 -0.65 2.54
CA ALA A 47 12.39 -1.74 3.01
C ALA A 47 11.99 -2.68 1.87
N CYS A 48 11.52 -2.14 0.74
CA CYS A 48 11.18 -2.92 -0.45
C CYS A 48 12.36 -3.76 -0.95
N ALA A 49 13.58 -3.21 -0.94
CA ALA A 49 14.76 -3.92 -1.38
C ALA A 49 15.15 -5.09 -0.45
N LYS A 50 14.87 -4.96 0.86
CA LYS A 50 15.16 -6.00 1.86
C LYS A 50 14.09 -7.08 1.90
N THR A 51 12.82 -6.68 1.85
CA THR A 51 11.67 -7.57 1.95
C THR A 51 10.63 -7.16 0.91
N PRO A 52 10.47 -7.91 -0.19
CA PRO A 52 9.44 -7.63 -1.18
C PRO A 52 8.03 -7.70 -0.55
N PRO A 53 7.25 -6.61 -0.59
CA PRO A 53 5.88 -6.62 -0.05
C PRO A 53 4.89 -7.26 -1.03
N ASP A 54 3.81 -7.82 -0.51
CA ASP A 54 2.66 -8.28 -1.30
C ASP A 54 1.71 -7.13 -1.65
N CYS A 55 1.70 -6.06 -0.85
CA CYS A 55 0.93 -4.85 -1.09
C CYS A 55 1.60 -3.65 -0.42
N ILE A 56 1.47 -2.48 -1.03
CA ILE A 56 2.01 -1.22 -0.51
C ILE A 56 0.84 -0.29 -0.22
N ILE A 57 0.87 0.33 0.96
CA ILE A 57 0.00 1.42 1.37
C ILE A 57 0.87 2.67 1.38
N LEU A 58 0.45 3.71 0.66
CA LEU A 58 1.28 4.91 0.44
C LEU A 58 0.50 6.19 0.75
N ASP A 59 1.01 7.00 1.69
CA ASP A 59 0.61 8.40 1.79
C ASP A 59 1.17 9.21 0.62
N TYR A 60 0.36 10.14 0.13
CA TYR A 60 0.75 11.13 -0.85
C TYR A 60 1.78 12.14 -0.31
N ARG A 61 1.68 12.56 0.96
CA ARG A 61 2.59 13.55 1.53
C ARG A 61 3.58 12.87 2.46
N LEU A 62 4.84 12.84 2.06
CA LEU A 62 5.93 12.39 2.91
C LEU A 62 6.91 13.56 3.16
N PRO A 63 7.70 13.52 4.24
CA PRO A 63 8.61 14.62 4.57
C PRO A 63 9.77 14.77 3.58
N ASP A 64 10.13 13.71 2.84
CA ASP A 64 11.29 13.68 1.95
C ASP A 64 10.95 13.68 0.45
N MET A 65 9.75 13.28 0.05
CA MET A 65 9.30 13.30 -1.35
C MET A 65 7.78 13.27 -1.50
N ASP A 66 7.31 13.55 -2.71
CA ASP A 66 5.91 13.37 -3.09
C ASP A 66 5.60 11.89 -3.35
N GLY A 67 4.41 11.42 -2.93
CA GLY A 67 4.00 10.04 -3.11
C GLY A 67 3.95 9.59 -4.58
N LEU A 68 3.67 10.49 -5.53
CA LEU A 68 3.73 10.14 -6.96
C LEU A 68 5.17 9.91 -7.42
N GLU A 69 6.12 10.72 -6.95
CA GLU A 69 7.54 10.52 -7.23
C GLU A 69 8.01 9.17 -6.65
N LEU A 70 7.56 8.84 -5.44
CA LEU A 70 7.86 7.55 -4.82
C LEU A 70 7.21 6.39 -5.58
N LEU A 71 5.96 6.52 -6.03
CA LEU A 71 5.28 5.50 -6.83
C LEU A 71 6.07 5.17 -8.11
N GLU A 72 6.56 6.19 -8.82
CA GLU A 72 7.39 6.00 -10.03
C GLU A 72 8.68 5.23 -9.72
N LYS A 73 9.28 5.43 -8.54
CA LYS A 73 10.47 4.69 -8.09
C LYS A 73 10.14 3.26 -7.67
N LEU A 74 9.07 3.07 -6.90
CA LEU A 74 8.60 1.76 -6.42
C LEU A 74 8.28 0.83 -7.60
N LYS A 75 7.64 1.34 -8.65
CA LYS A 75 7.33 0.57 -9.86
C LYS A 75 8.53 0.02 -10.63
N ARG A 76 9.74 0.53 -10.36
CA ARG A 76 10.97 0.02 -10.99
C ARG A 76 11.60 -1.12 -10.19
N VAL A 77 11.15 -1.35 -8.95
CA VAL A 77 11.77 -2.30 -8.01
C VAL A 77 10.80 -3.36 -7.50
N THR A 78 9.49 -3.17 -7.68
CA THR A 78 8.46 -4.13 -7.30
C THR A 78 7.21 -4.00 -8.16
N ASP A 79 6.54 -5.13 -8.39
CA ASP A 79 5.22 -5.21 -9.03
C ASP A 79 4.07 -5.20 -8.00
N ALA A 80 4.40 -5.05 -6.71
CA ALA A 80 3.41 -5.02 -5.64
C ALA A 80 2.35 -3.94 -5.90
N PRO A 81 1.05 -4.27 -5.79
CA PRO A 81 0.00 -3.29 -5.95
C PRO A 81 0.11 -2.19 -4.89
N VAL A 82 -0.04 -0.94 -5.34
CA VAL A 82 0.02 0.25 -4.48
C VAL A 82 -1.39 0.81 -4.26
N ILE A 83 -1.76 1.01 -3.00
CA ILE A 83 -2.98 1.69 -2.59
C ILE A 83 -2.59 3.05 -2.02
N PHE A 84 -3.12 4.13 -2.59
CA PHE A 84 -2.95 5.47 -2.04
C PHE A 84 -3.90 5.72 -0.88
N ILE A 85 -3.40 6.33 0.19
CA ILE A 85 -4.19 6.91 1.26
C ILE A 85 -3.84 8.39 1.35
N THR A 86 -4.80 9.30 1.37
CA THR A 86 -4.48 10.73 1.56
C THR A 86 -5.59 11.45 2.29
N GLY A 87 -5.24 12.47 3.07
CA GLY A 87 -6.20 13.40 3.67
C GLY A 87 -6.62 14.53 2.72
N GLN A 88 -5.83 14.79 1.67
CA GLN A 88 -6.02 15.93 0.76
C GLN A 88 -6.22 15.43 -0.68
N PRO A 89 -7.43 14.92 -1.01
CA PRO A 89 -7.75 14.51 -2.37
C PRO A 89 -7.61 15.68 -3.35
N ALA A 90 -6.86 15.48 -4.43
CA ALA A 90 -6.81 16.40 -5.57
C ALA A 90 -7.09 15.64 -6.88
N PRO A 91 -8.01 16.12 -7.75
CA PRO A 91 -8.37 15.40 -8.99
C PRO A 91 -7.19 15.09 -9.91
N MET A 92 -6.24 16.03 -10.03
CA MET A 92 -5.07 15.87 -10.88
C MET A 92 -4.09 14.81 -10.33
N MET A 93 -3.91 14.76 -9.01
CA MET A 93 -3.09 13.74 -8.35
C MET A 93 -3.72 12.35 -8.55
N LEU A 94 -5.04 12.21 -8.36
CA LEU A 94 -5.75 10.95 -8.57
C LEU A 94 -5.60 10.47 -10.02
N THR A 95 -5.78 11.37 -10.98
CA THR A 95 -5.63 11.07 -12.42
C THR A 95 -4.22 10.55 -12.72
N ARG A 96 -3.19 11.21 -12.17
CA ARG A 96 -1.80 10.79 -12.37
C ARG A 96 -1.50 9.46 -11.69
N ALA A 97 -1.95 9.25 -10.45
CA ALA A 97 -1.78 7.98 -9.75
C ALA A 97 -2.46 6.83 -10.51
N GLN A 98 -3.66 7.04 -11.04
CA GLN A 98 -4.36 6.08 -11.88
C GLN A 98 -3.63 5.78 -13.19
N SER A 99 -3.08 6.79 -13.87
CA SER A 99 -2.26 6.58 -15.08
C SER A 99 -0.99 5.77 -14.78
N LEU A 100 -0.48 5.91 -13.55
CA LEU A 100 0.59 5.10 -13.00
C LEU A 100 0.07 3.78 -12.41
N GLY A 101 -1.15 3.32 -12.69
CA GLY A 101 -1.63 1.98 -12.38
C GLY A 101 -1.63 1.60 -10.89
N ILE A 102 -2.08 2.50 -10.01
CA ILE A 102 -2.38 2.15 -8.61
C ILE A 102 -3.53 1.13 -8.54
N ALA A 103 -3.52 0.27 -7.53
CA ALA A 103 -4.56 -0.72 -7.30
C ALA A 103 -5.79 -0.15 -6.58
N GLY A 104 -5.64 0.96 -5.88
CA GLY A 104 -6.73 1.59 -5.15
C GLY A 104 -6.37 2.95 -4.58
N TYR A 105 -7.40 3.67 -4.16
CA TYR A 105 -7.30 4.98 -3.57
C TYR A 105 -8.31 5.10 -2.41
N LEU A 106 -7.85 5.59 -1.25
CA LEU A 106 -8.65 5.75 -0.05
C LEU A 106 -8.48 7.17 0.51
N TRP A 107 -9.58 7.73 1.01
CA TRP A 107 -9.58 9.04 1.66
C TRP A 107 -9.55 8.87 3.19
N LYS A 108 -8.57 9.50 3.86
CA LYS A 108 -8.32 9.34 5.31
C LYS A 108 -9.57 9.66 6.16
N GLU A 109 -10.33 10.70 5.80
CA GLU A 109 -11.52 11.16 6.55
C GLU A 109 -12.62 10.11 6.70
N VAL A 110 -12.63 9.11 5.80
CA VAL A 110 -13.66 8.07 5.76
C VAL A 110 -13.03 6.67 5.77
N LEU A 111 -11.79 6.57 6.24
CA LEU A 111 -11.03 5.34 6.34
C LEU A 111 -11.41 4.59 7.62
N GLY A 112 -11.50 3.27 7.52
CA GLY A 112 -11.70 2.36 8.64
C GLY A 112 -11.24 0.95 8.29
N SER A 113 -11.16 0.07 9.29
CA SER A 113 -10.61 -1.29 9.12
C SER A 113 -11.25 -2.07 7.97
N ALA A 114 -12.58 -2.05 7.86
CA ALA A 114 -13.29 -2.77 6.80
C ALA A 114 -12.92 -2.27 5.39
N ARG A 115 -12.81 -0.95 5.20
CA ARG A 115 -12.48 -0.35 3.90
C ARG A 115 -11.02 -0.58 3.52
N LEU A 116 -10.11 -0.46 4.49
CA LEU A 116 -8.70 -0.80 4.26
C LEU A 116 -8.54 -2.27 3.88
N ARG A 117 -9.28 -3.17 4.55
CA ARG A 117 -9.31 -4.60 4.25
C ARG A 117 -9.79 -4.90 2.85
N GLU A 118 -10.92 -4.33 2.46
CA GLU A 118 -11.48 -4.53 1.13
C GLU A 118 -10.49 -4.11 0.03
N ALA A 119 -9.87 -2.95 0.18
CA ALA A 119 -8.89 -2.44 -0.79
C ALA A 119 -7.69 -3.37 -0.92
N ILE A 120 -7.11 -3.83 0.19
CA ILE A 120 -5.96 -4.74 0.21
C ILE A 120 -6.33 -6.10 -0.38
N LEU A 121 -7.49 -6.66 0.00
CA LEU A 121 -7.94 -7.94 -0.55
C LEU A 121 -8.21 -7.86 -2.06
N SER A 122 -8.75 -6.74 -2.54
CA SER A 122 -8.94 -6.50 -3.98
C SER A 122 -7.60 -6.43 -4.71
N ALA A 123 -6.66 -5.64 -4.19
CA ALA A 123 -5.31 -5.49 -4.73
C ALA A 123 -4.56 -6.83 -4.83
N LEU A 124 -4.58 -7.62 -3.76
CA LEU A 124 -3.94 -8.95 -3.70
C LEU A 124 -4.56 -9.96 -4.68
N LYS A 125 -5.87 -9.85 -4.97
CA LYS A 125 -6.54 -10.73 -5.95
C LYS A 125 -6.13 -10.39 -7.38
N VAL A 126 -6.07 -9.09 -7.73
CA VAL A 126 -5.69 -8.64 -9.07
C VAL A 126 -4.26 -9.08 -9.40
N CYS A 127 -3.33 -8.94 -8.44
CA CYS A 127 -1.94 -9.35 -8.62
C CYS A 127 -1.82 -10.88 -8.82
N ALA A 128 -2.60 -11.67 -8.08
CA ALA A 128 -2.61 -13.13 -8.23
C ALA A 128 -3.10 -13.57 -9.63
N LEU A 129 -4.09 -12.87 -10.21
CA LEU A 129 -4.57 -13.16 -11.57
C LEU A 129 -3.56 -12.77 -12.65
N ALA A 130 -2.89 -11.63 -12.48
CA ALA A 130 -1.84 -11.18 -13.40
C ALA A 130 -0.63 -12.13 -13.42
N ALA A 131 -0.22 -12.65 -12.27
CA ALA A 131 0.88 -13.61 -12.15
C ALA A 131 0.60 -14.97 -12.81
N VAL A 132 -0.68 -15.36 -12.92
CA VAL A 132 -1.10 -16.60 -13.59
C VAL A 132 -1.13 -16.42 -15.13
N SER A 133 -1.50 -15.24 -15.63
CA SER A 133 -1.51 -14.94 -17.08
C SER A 133 -0.13 -14.82 -17.72
N LEU A 134 0.94 -14.59 -16.95
CA LEU A 134 2.31 -14.48 -17.46
C LEU A 134 3.06 -15.82 -17.51
N ARG A 135 2.41 -16.95 -17.15
CA ARG A 135 3.00 -18.30 -17.14
C ARG A 135 2.50 -19.22 -18.26
N VAL A 136 1.99 -18.64 -19.34
CA VAL A 136 1.57 -19.33 -20.59
C VAL A 136 2.43 -18.82 -21.75
#